data_AF-A0A2V9AD86-F1
#
_entry.id   AF-A0A2V9AD86-F1
#
_cell.length_a   1.000
_cell.length_b   1.000
_cell.length_c   1.000
_cell.angle_alpha   90.00
_cell.angle_beta   90.00
_cell.angle_gamma   90.00
#
_symmetry.space_group_name_H-M   'P 1'
#
loop_
_entity.id
_entity.type
_entity.pdbx_description
1 polymer ?
#
loop_
_entity_poly.entity_id
_entity_poly.type
_entity_poly.pdbx_seq_one_letter_code
_entity_poly.pdbx_strand_id
1 'polypeptide(L)'
;MNTVLSDPAKMIAKGAPRVIHNDKELEVYTNTLFQLTALEDPSSAEVEAIELLTLLVERYEQAHYAIPEADAVSVVRLLIEQQGLTQRDLTPE
;
A
#
# COMPACT_ATOMS: atom_id res chain seq x y z
N MET A 1 12.65 -17.81 27.70
CA MET A 1 13.45 -17.50 26.50
C MET A 1 12.48 -17.28 25.36
N ASN A 2 12.48 -16.09 24.74
CA ASN A 2 11.52 -15.76 23.68
C ASN A 2 11.89 -16.54 22.41
N THR A 3 11.06 -17.50 21.99
CA THR A 3 11.35 -18.43 20.88
C THR A 3 10.83 -17.94 19.52
N VAL A 4 10.22 -16.75 19.48
CA VAL A 4 9.45 -16.24 18.34
C VAL A 4 10.29 -16.12 17.05
N LEU A 5 11.60 -15.91 17.18
CA LEU A 5 12.54 -15.80 16.05
C LEU A 5 13.76 -16.72 16.21
N SER A 6 13.58 -17.91 16.77
CA SER A 6 14.70 -18.83 17.01
C SER A 6 15.41 -19.29 15.73
N ASP A 7 14.73 -19.31 14.57
CA ASP A 7 15.32 -19.60 13.26
C ASP A 7 14.51 -18.92 12.12
N PRO A 8 14.81 -17.64 11.81
CA PRO A 8 14.07 -16.88 10.81
C PRO A 8 14.21 -17.46 9.40
N ALA A 9 15.38 -18.01 9.05
CA ALA A 9 15.60 -18.59 7.72
C ALA A 9 14.64 -19.76 7.45
N LYS A 10 14.46 -20.64 8.44
CA LYS A 10 13.51 -21.75 8.34
C LYS A 10 12.05 -21.30 8.34
N MET A 11 11.71 -20.20 9.03
CA MET A 11 10.36 -19.62 8.99
C MET A 11 10.03 -19.08 7.60
N ILE A 12 10.95 -18.31 7.00
CA ILE A 12 10.79 -17.79 5.64
C ILE A 12 10.69 -18.93 4.63
N ALA A 13 11.52 -19.97 4.76
CA ALA A 13 11.44 -21.15 3.89
C ALA A 13 10.10 -21.89 4.00
N LYS A 14 9.37 -21.73 5.11
CA LYS A 14 8.02 -22.26 5.32
C LYS A 14 6.90 -21.32 4.88
N GLY A 15 7.22 -20.15 4.34
CA GLY A 15 6.23 -19.20 3.82
C GLY A 15 5.85 -18.08 4.79
N ALA A 16 6.63 -17.82 5.83
CA ALA A 16 6.43 -16.61 6.64
C ALA A 16 6.60 -15.34 5.79
N PRO A 17 5.88 -14.24 6.11
CA PRO A 17 6.02 -12.98 5.40
C PRO A 17 7.47 -12.47 5.37
N ARG A 18 7.88 -11.91 4.24
CA ARG A 18 9.21 -11.37 3.97
C ARG A 18 9.11 -10.10 3.12
N VAL A 19 10.24 -9.41 3.01
CA VAL A 19 10.37 -8.27 2.09
C VAL A 19 9.96 -8.68 0.68
N ILE A 20 9.19 -7.82 0.02
CA ILE A 20 8.71 -7.97 -1.34
C ILE A 20 9.80 -7.50 -2.30
N HIS A 21 10.07 -8.26 -3.36
CA HIS A 21 11.15 -7.97 -4.32
C HIS A 21 10.68 -7.82 -5.77
N ASN A 22 9.42 -8.11 -6.06
CA ASN A 22 8.85 -8.03 -7.41
C ASN A 22 7.32 -7.90 -7.36
N ASP A 23 6.73 -7.51 -8.48
CA ASP A 23 5.30 -7.25 -8.60
C ASP A 23 4.43 -8.49 -8.36
N LYS A 24 4.95 -9.69 -8.68
CA LYS A 24 4.24 -10.94 -8.40
C LYS A 24 4.15 -11.21 -6.89
N GLU A 25 5.21 -10.90 -6.15
CA GLU A 25 5.18 -10.95 -4.69
C GLU A 25 4.24 -9.86 -4.14
N LEU A 26 4.27 -8.64 -4.70
CA LEU A 26 3.34 -7.57 -4.31
C LEU A 26 1.89 -8.00 -4.45
N GLU A 27 1.51 -8.56 -5.60
CA GLU A 27 0.14 -9.03 -5.88
C GLU A 27 -0.32 -10.06 -4.84
N VAL A 28 0.53 -11.01 -4.46
CA VAL A 28 0.21 -12.01 -3.43
C VAL A 28 -0.04 -11.33 -2.08
N TYR A 29 0.79 -10.38 -1.70
CA TYR A 29 0.69 -9.69 -0.40
C TYR A 29 -0.56 -8.81 -0.36
N THR A 30 -0.80 -8.03 -1.41
CA THR A 30 -1.97 -7.16 -1.55
C THR A 30 -3.27 -7.98 -1.54
N ASN A 31 -3.34 -9.10 -2.27
CA ASN A 31 -4.51 -9.98 -2.24
C ASN A 31 -4.75 -10.59 -0.85
N THR A 32 -3.68 -11.00 -0.14
CA THR A 32 -3.79 -11.52 1.22
C THR A 32 -4.28 -10.44 2.18
N LEU A 33 -3.72 -9.24 2.08
CA LEU A 33 -4.12 -8.09 2.88
C LEU A 33 -5.60 -7.76 2.66
N PHE A 34 -6.07 -7.72 1.40
CA PHE A 34 -7.48 -7.50 1.09
C PHE A 34 -8.40 -8.52 1.77
N GLN A 35 -8.05 -9.80 1.71
CA GLN A 35 -8.83 -10.87 2.36
C GLN A 35 -8.89 -10.68 3.89
N LEU A 36 -7.76 -10.36 4.53
CA LEU A 36 -7.70 -10.15 5.96
C LEU A 36 -8.48 -8.90 6.41
N THR A 37 -8.40 -7.81 5.65
CA THR A 37 -9.13 -6.57 5.95
C THR A 37 -10.63 -6.67 5.70
N ALA A 38 -11.09 -7.71 5.00
CA ALA A 38 -12.51 -7.96 4.76
C ALA A 38 -13.18 -8.78 5.89
N LEU A 39 -12.41 -9.26 6.87
CA LEU A 39 -12.95 -9.97 8.03
C LEU A 39 -13.76 -9.01 8.92
N GLU A 40 -14.95 -9.44 9.35
CA GLU A 40 -15.84 -8.63 10.18
C GLU A 40 -15.32 -8.47 11.63
N ASP A 41 -14.69 -9.51 12.17
CA ASP A 41 -14.11 -9.53 13.53
C ASP A 41 -12.76 -10.27 13.51
N PRO A 42 -11.66 -9.61 13.10
CA PRO A 42 -10.34 -10.23 13.04
C PRO A 42 -9.78 -10.46 14.45
N SER A 43 -9.15 -11.61 14.64
CA SER A 43 -8.37 -11.92 15.84
C SER A 43 -7.16 -10.99 16.00
N SER A 44 -6.62 -10.90 17.22
CA SER A 44 -5.40 -10.11 17.48
C SER A 44 -4.24 -10.48 16.56
N ALA A 45 -4.08 -11.77 16.24
CA ALA A 45 -3.02 -12.24 15.35
C ALA A 45 -3.25 -11.82 13.89
N GLU A 46 -4.51 -11.77 13.44
CA GLU A 46 -4.86 -11.28 12.11
C GLU A 46 -4.65 -9.77 12.01
N VAL A 47 -4.96 -9.01 13.07
CA VAL A 47 -4.65 -7.58 13.14
C VAL A 47 -3.15 -7.32 13.04
N GLU A 48 -2.32 -8.08 13.78
CA GLU A 48 -0.86 -7.99 13.68
C GLU A 48 -0.35 -8.38 12.27
N ALA A 49 -0.98 -9.37 11.63
CA ALA A 49 -0.66 -9.74 10.26
C ALA A 49 -1.02 -8.64 9.25
N ILE A 50 -2.19 -7.99 9.40
CA ILE A 50 -2.62 -6.85 8.58
C ILE A 50 -1.58 -5.73 8.69
N GLU A 51 -1.15 -5.37 9.90
CA GLU A 51 -0.14 -4.34 10.13
C GLU A 51 1.18 -4.68 9.43
N LEU A 52 1.67 -5.91 9.60
CA LEU A 52 2.92 -6.35 8.97
C LEU A 52 2.83 -6.33 7.43
N LEU A 53 1.75 -6.86 6.86
CA LEU A 53 1.58 -6.91 5.41
C LEU A 53 1.44 -5.51 4.82
N THR A 54 0.73 -4.61 5.49
CA THR A 54 0.61 -3.19 5.10
C THR A 54 1.99 -2.54 5.00
N LEU A 55 2.83 -2.68 6.03
CA LEU A 55 4.19 -2.13 6.04
C LEU A 55 5.05 -2.66 4.88
N LEU A 56 4.90 -3.95 4.55
CA LEU A 56 5.68 -4.58 3.47
C LEU A 56 5.23 -4.10 2.09
N VAL A 57 3.92 -3.95 1.87
CA VAL A 57 3.32 -3.41 0.65
C VAL A 57 3.75 -1.96 0.46
N GLU A 58 3.54 -1.10 1.46
CA GLU A 58 3.87 0.33 1.40
C GLU A 58 5.34 0.56 1.09
N ARG A 59 6.25 -0.18 1.76
CA ARG A 59 7.69 -0.07 1.49
C ARG A 59 8.03 -0.38 0.04
N TYR A 60 7.41 -1.41 -0.54
CA TYR A 60 7.67 -1.79 -1.93
C TYR A 60 7.09 -0.75 -2.89
N GLU A 61 5.86 -0.31 -2.68
CA GLU A 61 5.18 0.68 -3.51
C GLU A 61 5.86 2.04 -3.45
N GLN A 62 6.33 2.50 -2.30
CA GLN A 62 7.11 3.74 -2.18
C GLN A 62 8.39 3.71 -3.02
N ALA A 63 9.02 2.54 -3.16
CA ALA A 63 10.25 2.38 -3.93
C ALA A 63 10.00 2.24 -5.45
N HIS A 64 8.86 1.67 -5.86
CA HIS A 64 8.60 1.31 -7.27
C HIS A 64 7.49 2.11 -7.95
N TYR A 65 6.54 2.63 -7.17
CA TYR A 65 5.35 3.36 -7.61
C TYR A 65 5.17 4.66 -6.81
N ALA A 66 6.28 5.35 -6.52
CA ALA A 66 6.24 6.64 -5.86
C ALA A 66 5.29 7.59 -6.61
N ILE A 67 4.26 8.08 -5.92
CA ILE A 67 3.39 9.12 -6.47
C ILE A 67 4.21 10.39 -6.50
N PRO A 68 4.50 10.98 -7.67
CA PRO A 68 5.22 12.24 -7.73
C PRO A 68 4.41 13.30 -7.00
N GLU A 69 5.09 14.21 -6.30
CA GLU A 69 4.41 15.39 -5.76
C GLU A 69 3.70 16.10 -6.92
N ALA A 70 2.37 16.16 -6.82
CA ALA A 70 1.58 16.83 -7.82
C ALA A 70 1.77 18.33 -7.63
N ASP A 71 2.44 18.97 -8.57
CA ASP A 71 2.48 20.42 -8.64
C ASP A 71 1.03 20.96 -8.68
N ALA A 72 0.65 21.76 -7.68
CA ALA A 72 -0.72 22.22 -7.50
C ALA A 72 -1.27 22.93 -8.75
N VAL A 73 -0.40 23.63 -9.49
CA VAL A 73 -0.76 24.26 -10.77
C VAL A 73 -1.12 23.20 -11.82
N SER A 74 -0.35 22.12 -11.90
CA SER A 74 -0.62 20.99 -12.80
C SER A 74 -1.92 20.26 -12.45
N VAL A 75 -2.23 20.10 -11.16
CA VAL A 75 -3.53 19.55 -10.69
C VAL A 75 -4.68 20.45 -11.11
N VAL A 76 -4.57 21.75 -10.87
CA VAL A 76 -5.61 22.73 -11.25
C VAL A 76 -5.81 22.75 -12.76
N ARG A 77 -4.74 22.71 -13.58
CA ARG A 77 -4.86 22.62 -15.05
C ARG A 77 -5.58 21.36 -15.49
N LEU A 78 -5.22 20.20 -14.93
CA LEU A 78 -5.90 18.94 -15.23
C LEU A 78 -7.40 19.02 -14.96
N LEU A 79 -7.79 19.61 -13.82
CA LEU A 79 -9.20 19.79 -13.45
C LEU A 79 -9.93 20.76 -14.39
N ILE A 80 -9.29 21.85 -14.80
CA ILE A 80 -9.84 22.79 -15.80
C ILE A 80 -10.09 22.05 -17.12
N GLU A 81 -9.12 21.26 -17.59
CA GLU A 81 -9.22 20.51 -18.84
C GLU A 81 -10.30 19.41 -18.78
N GLN A 82 -10.34 18.62 -17.71
CA GLN A 82 -11.33 17.54 -17.52
C GLN A 82 -12.76 18.05 -17.42
N GLN A 83 -12.96 19.24 -16.85
CA GLN A 83 -14.27 19.85 -16.63
C GLN A 83 -14.65 20.83 -17.74
N GLY A 84 -13.79 21.05 -18.74
CA GLY A 84 -14.02 22.04 -19.80
C GLY A 84 -14.15 23.48 -19.31
N LEU A 85 -13.55 23.79 -18.16
CA LEU A 85 -13.63 25.11 -17.53
C LEU A 85 -12.73 26.11 -18.25
N THR A 86 -13.09 27.38 -18.16
CA THR A 86 -12.27 28.50 -18.59
C THR A 86 -11.66 29.22 -17.39
N GLN A 87 -10.63 30.03 -17.59
CA GLN A 87 -10.05 30.84 -16.51
C GLN A 87 -11.06 31.74 -15.81
N ARG A 88 -12.14 32.15 -16.49
CA ARG A 88 -13.19 32.99 -15.93
C ARG A 88 -14.03 32.24 -14.89
N ASP A 89 -14.11 30.92 -14.99
CA ASP A 89 -14.90 30.08 -14.08
C ASP A 89 -14.15 29.82 -12.75
N LEU A 90 -12.91 30.30 -12.62
CA LEU A 90 -12.05 30.12 -11.44
C LEU A 90 -11.97 31.36 -10.55
N THR A 91 -12.53 32.48 -11.00
CA THR A 91 -12.60 33.71 -10.21
C THR A 91 -13.92 33.77 -9.46
N PRO A 92 -13.93 34.00 -8.13
CA PRO A 92 -15.17 34.27 -7.40
C PRO A 92 -15.83 35.54 -7.92
N GLU A 93 -17.17 35.62 -7.82
CA GLU A 93 -17.94 36.83 -8.17
C GLU A 93 -17.59 38.03 -7.29
#